data_AF-A0A6G8NHA0-F1
#
_entry.id   AF-A0A6G8NHA0-F1
#
_cell.length_a   1.000
_cell.length_b   1.000
_cell.length_c   1.000
_cell.angle_alpha   90.00
_cell.angle_beta   90.00
_cell.angle_gamma   90.00
#
_symmetry.space_group_name_H-M   'P 1'
#
loop_
_entity.id
_entity.type
_entity.pdbx_description
1 polymer ?
#
loop_
_entity_poly.entity_id
_entity_poly.type
_entity_poly.pdbx_seq_one_letter_code
_entity_poly.pdbx_strand_id
1 'polypeptide(L)'
;MHIQFSDATPTYDGDDLALHFVALIDGQPVVCSISAEALEDHFGAASIREDDLLPAFERGRARIRSVCAEALDSNGGESVVLRSGLFRVAGMEPE
;
A
#
# COMPACT_ATOMS: atom_id res chain seq x y z
N MET A 1 -11.20 -8.57 -11.96
CA MET A 1 -10.90 -9.28 -10.70
C MET A 1 -11.69 -8.65 -9.56
N HIS A 2 -12.19 -9.39 -8.57
CA HIS A 2 -12.82 -8.77 -7.39
C HIS A 2 -11.77 -8.55 -6.31
N ILE A 3 -11.43 -7.28 -6.09
CA ILE A 3 -10.42 -6.87 -5.09
C ILE A 3 -11.14 -6.24 -3.91
N GLN A 4 -10.89 -6.77 -2.72
CA GLN A 4 -11.30 -6.18 -1.44
C GLN A 4 -10.06 -6.01 -0.57
N PHE A 5 -10.16 -5.22 0.50
CA PHE A 5 -9.07 -5.04 1.45
C PHE A 5 -9.54 -5.38 2.85
N SER A 6 -8.68 -6.07 3.60
CA SER A 6 -8.91 -6.28 5.03
C SER A 6 -8.84 -4.94 5.76
N ASP A 7 -9.72 -4.76 6.74
CA ASP A 7 -9.67 -3.63 7.68
C ASP A 7 -8.76 -3.91 8.88
N ALA A 8 -8.04 -5.04 8.89
CA ALA A 8 -6.99 -5.28 9.87
C ALA A 8 -5.93 -4.17 9.84
N THR A 9 -5.35 -3.91 11.01
CA THR A 9 -4.17 -3.05 11.15
C THR A 9 -3.01 -3.67 10.37
N PRO A 10 -2.27 -2.89 9.55
CA PRO A 10 -1.07 -3.40 8.91
C PRO A 10 0.02 -3.74 9.94
N THR A 11 0.88 -4.69 9.59
CA THR A 11 2.01 -5.09 10.43
C THR A 11 3.28 -4.41 9.95
N TYR A 12 4.05 -3.81 10.85
CA TYR A 12 5.37 -3.28 10.51
C TYR A 12 6.43 -4.37 10.41
N ASP A 13 7.18 -4.34 9.31
CA ASP A 13 8.36 -5.15 9.08
C ASP A 13 9.60 -4.23 9.12
N GLY A 14 10.41 -4.40 10.17
CA GLY A 14 11.60 -3.60 10.40
C GLY A 14 12.81 -4.01 9.56
N ASP A 15 12.82 -5.22 9.00
CA ASP A 15 13.89 -5.69 8.12
C ASP A 15 13.68 -5.14 6.70
N ASP A 16 12.45 -5.16 6.19
CA ASP A 16 12.08 -4.62 4.88
C ASP A 16 11.73 -3.12 4.89
N LEU A 17 11.64 -2.51 6.08
CA LEU A 17 11.18 -1.13 6.28
C LEU A 17 9.86 -0.86 5.55
N ALA A 18 8.85 -1.67 5.85
CA ALA A 18 7.56 -1.64 5.17
C ALA A 18 6.40 -1.95 6.12
N LEU A 19 5.19 -1.57 5.71
CA LEU A 19 3.95 -2.03 6.31
C LEU A 19 3.31 -3.10 5.43
N HIS A 20 2.96 -4.24 6.02
CA HIS A 20 2.24 -5.35 5.39
C HIS A 20 0.74 -5.25 5.65
N PHE A 21 -0.06 -5.35 4.60
CA PHE A 21 -1.52 -5.36 4.67
C PHE A 21 -2.11 -6.40 3.72
N VAL A 22 -3.37 -6.77 3.95
CA VAL A 22 -4.02 -7.87 3.21
C VAL A 22 -5.05 -7.32 2.23
N ALA A 23 -4.87 -7.68 0.95
CA ALA A 23 -5.91 -7.65 -0.06
C ALA A 23 -6.58 -9.03 -0.15
N LEU A 24 -7.84 -9.06 -0.57
CA LEU A 24 -8.58 -10.27 -0.89
C LEU A 24 -8.87 -10.26 -2.39
N ILE A 25 -8.31 -11.22 -3.11
CA ILE A 25 -8.44 -11.40 -4.55
C ILE A 25 -9.38 -12.56 -4.80
N ASP A 26 -10.59 -12.27 -5.27
CA ASP A 26 -11.66 -13.26 -5.42
C ASP A 26 -11.85 -14.09 -4.12
N GLY A 27 -11.73 -13.42 -2.98
CA GLY A 27 -11.82 -13.99 -1.64
C GLY A 27 -10.55 -14.65 -1.09
N GLN A 28 -9.46 -14.75 -1.87
CA GLN A 28 -8.18 -15.32 -1.43
C GLN A 28 -7.25 -14.22 -0.87
N PRO A 29 -6.64 -14.43 0.30
CA PRO A 29 -5.75 -13.44 0.90
C PRO A 29 -4.43 -13.31 0.14
N VAL A 30 -4.09 -12.09 -0.23
CA VAL A 30 -2.80 -11.70 -0.83
C VAL A 30 -2.18 -10.62 0.04
N VAL A 31 -0.99 -10.90 0.58
CA VAL A 31 -0.23 -9.93 1.37
C VAL A 31 0.44 -8.95 0.41
N CYS A 32 0.18 -7.67 0.59
CA CYS A 32 0.84 -6.57 -0.10
C CYS A 32 1.62 -5.74 0.90
N SER A 33 2.54 -4.92 0.41
CA SER A 33 3.34 -4.05 1.26
C SER A 33 3.39 -2.63 0.73
N ILE A 34 3.67 -1.67 1.61
CA ILE A 34 4.03 -0.29 1.26
C ILE A 34 5.31 0.08 1.97
N SER A 35 6.27 0.65 1.25
CA SER A 35 7.57 1.00 1.85
C SER A 35 7.46 2.23 2.75
N ALA A 36 8.30 2.29 3.79
CA ALA A 36 8.43 3.45 4.66
C ALA A 36 8.71 4.73 3.86
N GLU A 37 9.60 4.65 2.86
CA GLU A 37 9.89 5.72 1.90
C GLU A 37 8.62 6.29 1.24
N ALA A 38 7.68 5.44 0.84
CA ALA A 38 6.45 5.90 0.20
C ALA A 38 5.52 6.59 1.21
N LEU A 39 5.47 6.09 2.44
CA LEU A 39 4.71 6.68 3.54
C LEU A 39 5.25 8.06 3.95
N GLU A 40 6.57 8.22 3.95
CA GLU A 40 7.23 9.51 4.18
C GLU A 40 6.93 10.50 3.04
N ASP A 41 7.22 10.11 1.79
CA ASP A 41 7.09 10.98 0.62
C ASP A 41 5.65 11.45 0.35
N HIS A 42 4.66 10.58 0.54
CA HIS A 42 3.29 10.80 0.04
C HIS A 42 2.22 10.88 1.12
N PHE A 43 2.49 10.38 2.32
CA PHE A 43 1.49 10.21 3.38
C PHE A 43 1.88 10.90 4.71
N GLY A 44 3.02 11.58 4.72
CA GLY A 44 3.47 12.41 5.82
C GLY A 44 3.88 11.62 7.06
N ALA A 45 4.48 10.44 6.90
CA ALA A 45 5.21 9.83 8.00
C ALA A 45 6.40 10.73 8.39
N ALA A 46 6.58 10.96 9.69
CA ALA A 46 7.66 11.81 10.19
C ALA A 46 9.01 11.07 10.27
N SER A 47 8.97 9.74 10.30
CA SER A 47 10.13 8.86 10.26
C SER A 47 9.75 7.45 9.80
N ILE A 48 10.76 6.60 9.59
CA ILE A 48 10.62 5.17 9.31
C ILE A 48 10.17 4.31 10.51
N ARG A 49 9.80 4.92 11.65
CA ARG A 49 9.40 4.18 12.85
C ARG A 49 7.93 3.78 12.75
N GLU A 50 7.59 2.60 13.26
CA GLU A 50 6.21 2.07 13.27
C GLU A 50 5.17 3.09 13.76
N ASP A 51 5.48 3.80 14.86
CA ASP A 51 4.61 4.81 15.47
C ASP A 51 4.26 5.98 14.51
N ASP A 52 5.11 6.28 13.54
CA ASP A 52 4.87 7.32 12.53
C ASP A 52 4.27 6.75 11.24
N LEU A 53 4.65 5.51 10.88
CA LEU A 53 4.21 4.83 9.67
C LEU A 53 2.75 4.39 9.75
N LEU A 54 2.31 3.82 10.87
CA LEU A 54 0.92 3.36 11.03
C LEU A 54 -0.09 4.51 10.87
N PRO A 55 0.05 5.67 11.55
CA PRO A 55 -0.85 6.79 11.33
C PRO A 55 -0.80 7.35 9.91
N ALA A 56 0.36 7.35 9.25
CA ALA A 56 0.47 7.77 7.86
C ALA A 56 -0.31 6.85 6.92
N PHE A 57 -0.20 5.54 7.13
CA PHE A 57 -1.00 4.55 6.42
C PHE A 57 -2.50 4.79 6.62
N GLU A 58 -2.95 4.99 7.86
CA GLU A 58 -4.37 5.21 8.14
C GLU A 58 -4.93 6.45 7.45
N ARG A 59 -4.19 7.58 7.49
CA ARG A 59 -4.57 8.80 6.76
C ARG A 59 -4.62 8.59 5.24
N GLY A 60 -3.70 7.77 4.73
CA GLY A 60 -3.56 7.46 3.31
C GLY A 60 -4.40 6.29 2.80
N ARG A 61 -5.11 5.57 3.68
CA ARG A 61 -5.65 4.22 3.44
C ARG A 61 -6.46 4.12 2.16
N ALA A 62 -7.29 5.12 1.85
CA ALA A 62 -8.09 5.16 0.63
C ALA A 62 -7.21 5.22 -0.64
N ARG A 63 -6.23 6.12 -0.69
CA ARG A 63 -5.33 6.27 -1.84
C ARG A 63 -4.40 5.06 -1.97
N ILE A 64 -3.86 4.55 -0.87
CA ILE A 64 -3.02 3.34 -0.84
C ILE A 64 -3.79 2.15 -1.44
N ARG A 65 -5.04 1.93 -1.00
CA ARG A 65 -5.91 0.87 -1.52
C ARG A 65 -6.22 1.05 -3.02
N SER A 66 -6.45 2.28 -3.49
CA SER A 66 -6.68 2.56 -4.92
C SER A 66 -5.48 2.15 -5.77
N VAL A 67 -4.29 2.65 -5.43
CA VAL A 67 -3.04 2.33 -6.17
C VAL A 67 -2.73 0.84 -6.09
N CYS A 68 -2.96 0.22 -4.93
CA CYS A 68 -2.81 -1.23 -4.77
C CYS A 68 -3.75 -2.01 -5.69
N ALA A 69 -5.02 -1.63 -5.77
CA ALA A 69 -6.00 -2.29 -6.62
C ALA A 69 -5.63 -2.18 -8.10
N GLU A 70 -5.18 -1.02 -8.56
CA GLU A 70 -4.69 -0.81 -9.93
C GLU A 70 -3.46 -1.69 -10.25
N ALA A 71 -2.51 -1.75 -9.33
CA ALA A 71 -1.30 -2.57 -9.48
C ALA A 71 -1.62 -4.07 -9.49
N LEU A 72 -2.53 -4.51 -8.61
CA LEU A 72 -3.03 -5.88 -8.55
C LEU A 72 -3.76 -6.25 -9.85
N ASP A 73 -4.67 -5.41 -10.33
CA ASP A 73 -5.39 -5.68 -11.58
C ASP A 73 -4.43 -5.77 -12.77
N SER A 74 -3.40 -4.94 -12.80
CA SER A 74 -2.37 -4.93 -13.86
C SER A 74 -1.44 -6.15 -13.82
N ASN A 75 -1.19 -6.74 -12.64
CA ASN A 75 -0.27 -7.87 -12.48
C ASN A 75 -0.99 -9.24 -12.33
N GLY A 76 -2.31 -9.28 -12.45
CA GLY A 76 -3.08 -10.52 -12.31
C GLY A 76 -3.32 -10.97 -10.87
N GLY A 77 -3.25 -10.07 -9.90
CA GLY A 77 -3.55 -10.32 -8.49
C GLY A 77 -2.38 -10.86 -7.67
N GLU A 78 -1.16 -10.79 -8.21
CA GLU A 78 0.06 -11.15 -7.49
C GLU A 78 0.44 -10.09 -6.44
N SER A 79 1.14 -10.51 -5.37
CA SER A 79 1.60 -9.61 -4.31
C SER A 79 2.31 -8.37 -4.87
N VAL A 80 1.97 -7.19 -4.33
CA VAL A 80 2.54 -5.90 -4.75
C VAL A 80 3.30 -5.25 -3.61
N VAL A 81 4.44 -4.66 -3.96
CA VAL A 81 5.18 -3.71 -3.12
C VAL A 81 4.93 -2.29 -3.63
N LEU A 82 4.22 -1.48 -2.85
CA LEU A 82 3.94 -0.08 -3.16
C LEU A 82 5.12 0.81 -2.79
N ARG A 83 5.94 1.15 -3.78
CA ARG A 83 7.06 2.09 -3.65
C ARG A 83 6.65 3.51 -4.03
N SER A 84 7.44 4.51 -3.64
CA SER A 84 7.17 5.94 -3.91
C SER A 84 6.87 6.22 -5.38
N GLY A 85 7.54 5.52 -6.31
CA GLY A 85 7.31 5.65 -7.75
C GLY A 85 5.87 5.40 -8.20
N LEU A 86 5.16 4.42 -7.62
CA LEU A 86 3.78 4.12 -8.01
C LEU A 86 2.83 5.28 -7.72
N PHE A 87 3.05 6.00 -6.61
CA PHE A 87 2.21 7.13 -6.22
C PHE A 87 2.45 8.40 -7.03
N ARG A 88 3.56 8.46 -7.76
CA ARG A 88 3.89 9.59 -8.66
C ARG A 88 3.18 9.46 -10.00
N VAL A 89 2.95 8.22 -10.46
CA VAL A 89 2.28 7.94 -11.74
C VAL A 89 0.78 7.72 -11.58
N ALA A 90 0.33 7.19 -10.44
CA ALA A 90 -1.08 7.04 -10.13
C ALA A 90 -1.73 8.43 -9.92
N GLY A 91 -2.55 8.85 -10.89
CA GLY A 91 -3.14 10.19 -10.99
C GLY A 91 -2.72 10.97 -12.24
N MET A 92 -1.80 10.45 -13.05
CA MET A 92 -1.59 10.92 -14.42
C MET A 92 -2.63 10.26 -15.32
N GLU A 93 -3.81 10.86 -15.45
CA GLU A 93 -4.71 10.49 -16.56
C GLU A 93 -3.97 10.80 -17.88
N PRO A 94 -3.92 9.88 -18.86
CA PRO A 94 -3.46 10.24 -20.19
C PRO A 94 -4.42 11.28 -20.78
N GLU A 95 -3.89 12.41 -21.25
CA GLU A 95 -4.64 13.45 -21.97
C GLU A 95 -5.33 12.92 -23.23
#